data_AF-A0A9N8DGH9-F1
#
_entry.id   AF-A0A9N8DGH9-F1
#
_cell.length_a   1.000
_cell.length_b   1.000
_cell.length_c   1.000
_cell.angle_alpha   90.00
_cell.angle_beta   90.00
_cell.angle_gamma   90.00
#
_symmetry.space_group_name_H-M   'P 1'
#
loop_
_entity.id
_entity.type
_entity.pdbx_description
1 polymer ?
#
loop_
_entity_poly.entity_id
_entity_poly.type
_entity_poly.pdbx_seq_one_letter_code
_entity_poly.pdbx_strand_id
1 'polypeptide(L)'
;MWSSHKTIPITSYFVRDYNMVKGPEPVPPNRVNMQGGFWIVKPHRGVFEELCEILRDGVDYSAEGGWGGPHLMPSHYYGVAQIQGLLSYYYGFFRPFSSVELNRCHYNNMVDNPNRRQACHGEELTRQCQDCRYTPLSKIRSIHLTLCQKPWWCPGWIKEVQCSKFHYEWHRIREDLESLVKAPPQSASKQVNTSDMTSVLGRFRRHCRRSGSKGYRPIDPSVFSKLPSRSNPK
;
A
#
# COMPACT_ATOMS: atom_id res chain seq x y z
N MET A 1 -28.46 24.44 27.44
CA MET A 1 -28.53 23.01 27.06
C MET A 1 -27.29 22.68 26.25
N TRP A 2 -26.26 22.13 26.88
CA TRP A 2 -25.11 21.60 26.14
C TRP A 2 -25.56 20.28 25.54
N SER A 3 -25.79 20.27 24.22
CA SER A 3 -26.07 19.05 23.46
C SER A 3 -24.99 18.04 23.80
N SER A 4 -25.38 16.85 24.28
CA SER A 4 -24.45 15.76 24.52
C SER A 4 -23.69 15.51 23.20
N HIS A 5 -22.42 15.90 23.15
CA HIS A 5 -21.54 15.53 22.05
C HIS A 5 -21.49 14.01 22.01
N LYS A 6 -22.34 13.38 21.20
CA LYS A 6 -22.22 11.97 20.87
C LYS A 6 -20.85 11.84 20.23
N THR A 7 -19.92 11.23 20.94
CA THR A 7 -18.60 10.89 20.42
C THR A 7 -18.81 9.98 19.22
N ILE A 8 -18.43 10.45 18.03
CA ILE A 8 -18.43 9.61 16.84
C ILE A 8 -17.32 8.56 17.06
N PRO A 9 -17.65 7.26 17.13
CA PRO A 9 -16.63 6.26 17.36
C PRO A 9 -15.67 6.20 16.17
N ILE A 10 -14.36 6.13 16.47
CA ILE A 10 -13.37 5.81 15.46
C ILE A 10 -13.59 4.36 14.99
N THR A 11 -13.81 4.19 13.70
CA THR A 11 -14.10 2.89 13.07
C THR A 11 -13.05 2.47 12.04
N SER A 12 -12.13 3.37 11.69
CA SER A 12 -11.22 3.19 10.57
C SER A 12 -9.86 3.85 10.81
N TYR A 13 -8.79 3.14 10.47
CA TYR A 13 -7.44 3.69 10.40
C TYR A 13 -6.83 3.36 9.04
N PHE A 14 -6.23 4.36 8.41
CA PHE A 14 -5.70 4.20 7.06
C PHE A 14 -4.57 5.18 6.79
N VAL A 15 -4.02 5.10 5.59
CA VAL A 15 -2.96 5.96 5.10
C VAL A 15 -3.44 6.67 3.83
N ARG A 16 -3.11 7.94 3.64
CA ARG A 16 -3.43 8.69 2.41
C ARG A 16 -2.33 8.62 1.36
N ASP A 17 -2.73 8.74 0.09
CA ASP A 17 -1.89 8.64 -1.09
C ASP A 17 -1.45 10.01 -1.59
N TYR A 18 -0.46 10.58 -0.92
CA TYR A 18 0.10 11.87 -1.29
C TYR A 18 0.94 11.83 -2.57
N ASN A 19 1.34 10.65 -3.05
CA ASN A 19 2.05 10.51 -4.33
C ASN A 19 1.16 10.84 -5.53
N MET A 20 -0.16 10.79 -5.34
CA MET A 20 -1.15 10.92 -6.41
C MET A 20 -1.85 12.28 -6.46
N VAL A 21 -1.56 13.18 -5.51
CA VAL A 21 -2.13 14.53 -5.47
C VAL A 21 -1.75 15.31 -6.73
N LYS A 22 -2.67 16.04 -7.36
CA LYS A 22 -2.34 16.91 -8.51
C LYS A 22 -3.06 18.24 -8.32
N GLY A 23 -2.35 19.36 -8.28
CA GLY A 23 -2.99 20.68 -8.12
C GLY A 23 -2.11 21.67 -7.36
N PRO A 24 -2.60 22.91 -7.14
CA PRO A 24 -1.91 23.88 -6.30
C PRO A 24 -1.85 23.37 -4.86
N GLU A 25 -0.67 23.48 -4.25
CA GLU A 25 -0.42 23.07 -2.88
C GLU A 25 -0.74 24.21 -1.91
N PRO A 26 -1.22 23.93 -0.68
CA PRO A 26 -1.46 22.60 -0.08
C PRO A 26 -2.87 22.04 -0.35
N VAL A 27 -2.98 20.71 -0.51
CA VAL A 27 -4.28 20.01 -0.63
C VAL A 27 -4.76 19.55 0.75
N PRO A 28 -6.00 19.86 1.17
CA PRO A 28 -6.56 19.40 2.44
C PRO A 28 -6.56 17.87 2.56
N PRO A 29 -6.22 17.29 3.73
CA PRO A 29 -6.14 15.83 3.91
C PRO A 29 -7.43 15.11 3.49
N ASN A 30 -8.60 15.64 3.85
CA ASN A 30 -9.89 15.05 3.50
C ASN A 30 -10.15 14.96 1.99
N ARG A 31 -9.39 15.69 1.16
CA ARG A 31 -9.43 15.63 -0.31
C ARG A 31 -8.37 14.71 -0.91
N VAL A 32 -7.44 14.20 -0.11
CA VAL A 32 -6.43 13.23 -0.55
C VAL A 32 -6.97 11.82 -0.39
N ASN A 33 -6.83 11.02 -1.44
CA ASN A 33 -7.35 9.66 -1.42
C ASN A 33 -6.63 8.76 -0.40
N MET A 34 -7.34 7.78 0.12
CA MET A 34 -6.81 6.67 0.89
C MET A 34 -6.03 5.72 -0.01
N GLN A 35 -4.95 5.14 0.50
CA GLN A 35 -4.26 4.04 -0.15
C GLN A 35 -5.02 2.73 0.08
N GLY A 36 -5.33 1.99 -1.00
CA GLY A 36 -6.08 0.73 -0.89
C GLY A 36 -5.31 -0.47 -0.33
N GLY A 37 -3.98 -0.34 -0.19
CA GLY A 37 -3.12 -1.45 0.25
C GLY A 37 -3.16 -1.73 1.75
N PHE A 38 -3.72 -0.83 2.56
CA PHE A 38 -3.74 -0.96 4.02
C PHE A 38 -4.93 -0.24 4.61
N TRP A 39 -5.69 -0.99 5.40
CA TRP A 39 -6.87 -0.49 6.08
C TRP A 39 -7.10 -1.32 7.34
N ILE A 40 -7.18 -0.65 8.49
CA ILE A 40 -7.61 -1.26 9.74
C ILE A 40 -9.05 -0.81 9.98
N VAL A 41 -9.94 -1.77 10.15
CA VAL A 41 -11.37 -1.51 10.34
C VAL A 41 -11.83 -2.14 11.64
N LYS A 42 -12.66 -1.42 12.39
CA LYS A 42 -13.52 -2.00 13.43
C LYS A 42 -14.82 -2.41 12.75
N PRO A 43 -15.10 -3.72 12.58
CA PRO A 43 -16.31 -4.15 11.91
C PRO A 43 -17.55 -3.55 12.57
N HIS A 44 -18.41 -2.94 11.75
CA HIS A 44 -19.64 -2.30 12.22
C HIS A 44 -20.73 -2.48 11.15
N ARG A 45 -21.85 -3.11 11.53
CA ARG A 45 -22.91 -3.47 10.58
C ARG A 45 -23.49 -2.25 9.86
N GLY A 46 -23.79 -1.19 10.60
CA GLY A 46 -24.30 0.05 10.00
C GLY A 46 -23.31 0.72 9.04
N VAL A 47 -21.98 0.66 9.29
CA VAL A 47 -20.98 1.22 8.36
C VAL A 47 -21.00 0.44 7.05
N PHE A 48 -21.10 -0.88 7.14
CA PHE A 48 -21.20 -1.74 5.96
C PHE A 48 -22.48 -1.47 5.16
N GLU A 49 -23.62 -1.31 5.83
CA GLU A 49 -24.90 -1.02 5.18
C GLU A 49 -24.87 0.36 4.49
N GLU A 50 -24.38 1.40 5.16
CA GLU A 50 -24.20 2.74 4.58
C GLU A 50 -23.29 2.70 3.33
N LEU A 51 -22.16 1.96 3.38
CA LEU A 51 -21.28 1.78 2.22
C LEU A 51 -21.98 1.04 1.07
N CYS A 52 -22.80 0.03 1.37
CA CYS A 52 -23.59 -0.67 0.37
C CYS A 52 -24.68 0.22 -0.25
N GLU A 53 -25.30 1.10 0.52
CA GLU A 53 -26.30 2.06 0.04
C GLU A 53 -25.65 3.04 -0.94
N ILE A 54 -24.53 3.66 -0.59
CA ILE A 54 -23.76 4.56 -1.49
C ILE A 54 -23.45 3.86 -2.82
N LEU A 55 -22.99 2.60 -2.75
CA LEU A 55 -22.67 1.81 -3.94
C LEU A 55 -23.89 1.50 -4.82
N ARG A 56 -25.05 1.25 -4.22
CA ARG A 56 -26.29 0.90 -4.95
C ARG A 56 -26.96 2.13 -5.55
N ASP A 57 -27.00 3.23 -4.81
CA ASP A 57 -27.63 4.46 -5.26
C ASP A 57 -26.86 5.06 -6.42
N GLY A 58 -25.52 5.02 -6.37
CA GLY A 58 -24.65 5.47 -7.45
C GLY A 58 -24.73 6.98 -7.77
N VAL A 59 -25.59 7.73 -7.08
CA VAL A 59 -25.86 9.16 -7.30
C VAL A 59 -24.60 9.99 -7.11
N ASP A 60 -23.75 9.61 -6.16
CA ASP A 60 -22.51 10.32 -5.86
C ASP A 60 -21.32 9.87 -6.73
N TYR A 61 -21.52 9.01 -7.72
CA TYR A 61 -20.46 8.58 -8.62
C TYR A 61 -20.51 9.27 -9.97
N SER A 62 -19.37 9.79 -10.44
CA SER A 62 -19.19 10.19 -11.83
C SER A 62 -17.90 9.62 -12.43
N ALA A 63 -17.87 9.38 -13.74
CA ALA A 63 -16.65 8.91 -14.42
C ALA A 63 -15.50 9.93 -14.30
N GLU A 64 -15.83 11.23 -14.21
CA GLU A 64 -14.88 12.34 -14.15
C GLU A 64 -14.47 12.76 -12.72
N GLY A 65 -15.23 12.39 -11.70
CA GLY A 65 -14.97 12.74 -10.30
C GLY A 65 -14.76 11.54 -9.37
N GLY A 66 -15.20 10.34 -9.78
CA GLY A 66 -15.32 9.19 -8.90
C GLY A 66 -16.43 9.38 -7.87
N TRP A 67 -16.27 8.78 -6.68
CA TRP A 67 -17.20 8.89 -5.57
C TRP A 67 -17.15 10.26 -4.89
N GLY A 68 -18.30 10.87 -4.63
CA GLY A 68 -18.42 12.24 -4.11
C GLY A 68 -18.24 13.34 -5.16
N GLY A 69 -18.22 13.00 -6.46
CA GLY A 69 -18.08 13.98 -7.54
C GLY A 69 -16.88 14.94 -7.36
N PRO A 70 -17.06 16.27 -7.45
CA PRO A 70 -15.98 17.24 -7.36
C PRO A 70 -15.43 17.47 -5.94
N HIS A 71 -16.00 16.81 -4.92
CA HIS A 71 -15.54 16.95 -3.54
C HIS A 71 -14.16 16.31 -3.34
N LEU A 72 -13.86 15.24 -4.08
CA LEU A 72 -12.53 14.68 -4.20
C LEU A 72 -11.76 15.33 -5.36
N MET A 73 -10.43 15.27 -5.29
CA MET A 73 -9.57 15.72 -6.40
C MET A 73 -9.93 14.99 -7.71
N PRO A 74 -9.80 15.64 -8.90
CA PRO A 74 -10.27 15.10 -10.18
C PRO A 74 -9.81 13.67 -10.49
N SER A 75 -10.67 12.90 -11.17
CA SER A 75 -10.62 11.44 -11.46
C SER A 75 -9.37 10.86 -12.16
N HIS A 76 -8.32 11.63 -12.42
CA HIS A 76 -7.10 11.10 -13.06
C HIS A 76 -6.21 10.28 -12.10
N TYR A 77 -6.83 9.67 -11.08
CA TYR A 77 -6.22 8.90 -10.01
C TYR A 77 -6.50 7.40 -10.19
N TYR A 78 -5.47 6.58 -9.97
CA TYR A 78 -5.60 5.12 -9.97
C TYR A 78 -6.43 4.64 -8.79
N GLY A 79 -7.65 4.14 -9.05
CA GLY A 79 -8.50 3.55 -8.03
C GLY A 79 -9.64 4.46 -7.55
N VAL A 80 -9.91 5.58 -8.23
CA VAL A 80 -11.04 6.47 -7.90
C VAL A 80 -12.39 5.75 -8.02
N ALA A 81 -12.50 4.82 -8.96
CA ALA A 81 -13.67 3.97 -9.16
C ALA A 81 -13.63 2.68 -8.30
N GLN A 82 -12.66 2.54 -7.41
CA GLN A 82 -12.45 1.36 -6.58
C GLN A 82 -12.68 1.70 -5.10
N ILE A 83 -12.40 0.74 -4.22
CA ILE A 83 -12.48 0.90 -2.76
C ILE A 83 -11.72 2.14 -2.25
N GLN A 84 -10.65 2.54 -2.93
CA GLN A 84 -9.82 3.68 -2.56
C GLN A 84 -10.62 4.99 -2.65
N GLY A 85 -11.26 5.25 -3.79
CA GLY A 85 -12.13 6.41 -3.94
C GLY A 85 -13.36 6.36 -3.03
N LEU A 86 -14.03 5.20 -2.94
CA LEU A 86 -15.22 5.04 -2.10
C LEU A 86 -14.93 5.36 -0.63
N LEU A 87 -13.88 4.77 -0.06
CA LEU A 87 -13.53 4.99 1.35
C LEU A 87 -13.02 6.41 1.60
N SER A 88 -12.35 7.02 0.61
CA SER A 88 -11.92 8.42 0.69
C SER A 88 -13.11 9.36 0.80
N TYR A 89 -14.13 9.15 -0.05
CA TYR A 89 -15.39 9.89 0.01
C TYR A 89 -16.10 9.64 1.35
N TYR A 90 -16.24 8.37 1.72
CA TYR A 90 -16.98 7.97 2.91
C TYR A 90 -16.38 8.58 4.19
N TYR A 91 -15.09 8.42 4.45
CA TYR A 91 -14.46 8.96 5.67
C TYR A 91 -14.08 10.44 5.58
N GLY A 92 -13.99 11.00 4.36
CA GLY A 92 -13.68 12.41 4.14
C GLY A 92 -14.89 13.34 4.19
N PHE A 93 -16.07 12.87 3.77
CA PHE A 93 -17.25 13.71 3.55
C PHE A 93 -18.54 13.13 4.12
N PHE A 94 -18.82 11.83 3.92
CA PHE A 94 -20.08 11.23 4.36
C PHE A 94 -20.12 11.00 5.88
N ARG A 95 -19.03 10.47 6.43
CA ARG A 95 -18.84 10.15 7.86
C ARG A 95 -17.54 10.75 8.39
N PRO A 96 -17.38 12.09 8.36
CA PRO A 96 -16.16 12.74 8.81
C PRO A 96 -15.92 12.47 10.30
N PHE A 97 -14.66 12.61 10.73
CA PHE A 97 -14.21 12.41 12.12
C PHE A 97 -14.39 10.98 12.68
N SER A 98 -14.77 10.01 11.85
CA SER A 98 -14.90 8.59 12.25
C SER A 98 -13.67 7.73 11.90
N SER A 99 -12.57 8.38 11.50
CA SER A 99 -11.33 7.74 11.07
C SER A 99 -10.08 8.45 11.54
N VAL A 100 -8.97 7.74 11.59
CA VAL A 100 -7.65 8.27 11.90
C VAL A 100 -6.68 7.98 10.76
N GLU A 101 -5.98 9.01 10.31
CA GLU A 101 -4.86 8.85 9.39
C GLU A 101 -3.59 8.44 10.14
N LEU A 102 -2.95 7.37 9.67
CA LEU A 102 -1.70 6.84 10.19
C LEU A 102 -0.50 7.40 9.42
N ASN A 103 0.68 7.33 10.04
CA ASN A 103 1.92 7.72 9.40
C ASN A 103 2.23 6.81 8.19
N ARG A 104 2.20 7.39 6.98
CA ARG A 104 2.41 6.72 5.70
C ARG A 104 3.81 6.15 5.47
N CYS A 105 4.80 6.67 6.18
CA CYS A 105 6.16 6.17 6.09
C CYS A 105 6.34 4.93 6.98
N HIS A 106 5.55 4.78 8.04
CA HIS A 106 5.58 3.61 8.91
C HIS A 106 4.60 2.53 8.45
N TYR A 107 3.39 2.91 8.03
CA TYR A 107 2.35 2.00 7.58
C TYR A 107 2.09 2.21 6.10
N ASN A 108 1.94 1.11 5.36
CA ASN A 108 1.65 1.09 3.93
C ASN A 108 2.67 1.88 3.09
N ASN A 109 3.95 1.82 3.46
CA ASN A 109 4.97 2.65 2.83
C ASN A 109 5.11 2.29 1.34
N MET A 110 4.72 3.22 0.46
CA MET A 110 4.86 3.12 -1.00
C MET A 110 6.14 3.75 -1.54
N VAL A 111 6.99 4.30 -0.67
CA VAL A 111 8.04 5.25 -1.00
C VAL A 111 7.45 6.57 -1.54
N ASP A 112 8.22 7.65 -1.52
CA ASP A 112 7.84 8.89 -2.21
C ASP A 112 8.34 8.90 -3.65
N ASN A 113 7.51 9.46 -4.54
CA ASN A 113 7.88 9.64 -5.93
C ASN A 113 9.09 10.59 -6.03
N PRO A 114 10.26 10.14 -6.49
CA PRO A 114 11.48 10.95 -6.48
C PRO A 114 11.41 12.16 -7.41
N ASN A 115 10.50 12.15 -8.40
CA ASN A 115 10.31 13.25 -9.35
C ASN A 115 9.41 14.36 -8.80
N ARG A 116 8.85 14.20 -7.60
CA ARG A 116 8.08 15.24 -6.92
C ARG A 116 8.94 15.87 -5.84
N ARG A 117 9.19 17.17 -5.97
CA ARG A 117 9.84 17.96 -4.92
C ARG A 117 8.88 17.97 -3.72
N GLN A 118 9.31 17.41 -2.59
CA GLN A 118 8.63 17.49 -1.29
C GLN A 118 7.10 17.25 -1.37
N ALA A 119 6.68 15.97 -1.45
CA ALA A 119 5.27 15.57 -1.33
C ALA A 119 4.76 15.75 0.11
N CYS A 120 4.72 17.00 0.54
CA CYS A 120 4.42 17.46 1.88
C CYS A 120 3.00 17.98 1.89
N HIS A 121 2.06 17.11 2.22
CA HIS A 121 0.64 17.46 2.13
C HIS A 121 -0.02 16.99 3.42
N GLY A 122 -0.54 17.96 4.18
CA GLY A 122 -1.11 17.79 5.52
C GLY A 122 -1.32 19.16 6.17
N GLU A 123 -2.35 19.30 7.01
CA GLU A 123 -2.65 20.55 7.76
C GLU A 123 -1.57 20.92 8.78
N GLU A 124 -0.62 20.03 9.06
CA GLU A 124 0.47 20.27 10.01
C GLU A 124 1.67 20.91 9.28
N LEU A 125 1.49 22.17 8.86
CA LEU A 125 2.53 23.10 8.39
C LEU A 125 3.64 23.38 9.44
N THR A 126 3.66 22.66 10.56
CA THR A 126 4.52 22.92 11.72
C THR A 126 5.55 21.82 12.04
N ARG A 127 5.52 20.63 11.39
CA ARG A 127 6.49 19.56 11.68
C ARG A 127 6.93 18.81 10.41
N GLN A 128 8.16 19.13 9.98
CA GLN A 128 9.02 18.42 9.01
C GLN A 128 8.32 17.30 8.23
N CYS A 129 7.90 17.63 7.01
CA CYS A 129 7.46 16.66 6.04
C CYS A 129 8.43 15.48 5.93
N GLN A 130 7.90 14.29 6.23
CA GLN A 130 8.68 13.07 6.15
C GLN A 130 8.76 12.59 4.71
N ASP A 131 9.99 12.41 4.24
CA ASP A 131 10.28 11.76 2.97
C ASP A 131 10.44 10.25 3.20
N CYS A 132 9.49 9.48 2.69
CA CYS A 132 9.43 8.04 2.92
C CYS A 132 10.57 7.27 2.24
N ARG A 133 11.32 7.88 1.31
CA ARG A 133 12.54 7.29 0.72
C ARG A 133 13.64 7.08 1.76
N TYR A 134 13.65 7.90 2.81
CA TYR A 134 14.68 7.86 3.85
C TYR A 134 14.22 7.18 5.14
N THR A 135 13.03 6.58 5.16
CA THR A 135 12.52 5.94 6.37
C THR A 135 13.34 4.69 6.71
N PRO A 136 13.93 4.60 7.91
CA PRO A 136 14.65 3.41 8.34
C PRO A 136 13.74 2.17 8.30
N LEU A 137 14.23 1.05 7.75
CA LEU A 137 13.46 -0.21 7.67
C LEU A 137 12.90 -0.66 9.03
N SER A 138 13.63 -0.42 10.12
CA SER A 138 13.21 -0.76 11.48
C SER A 138 11.95 -0.02 11.96
N LYS A 139 11.61 1.11 11.34
CA LYS A 139 10.38 1.87 11.63
C LYS A 139 9.21 1.48 10.73
N ILE A 140 9.45 0.75 9.64
CA ILE A 140 8.43 0.38 8.67
C ILE A 140 7.73 -0.90 9.16
N ARG A 141 6.40 -0.83 9.25
CA ARG A 141 5.51 -1.89 9.72
C ARG A 141 4.83 -2.62 8.57
N SER A 142 4.58 -1.94 7.46
CA SER A 142 4.04 -2.54 6.24
C SER A 142 4.52 -1.80 4.99
N ILE A 143 4.71 -2.57 3.91
CA ILE A 143 5.26 -2.11 2.63
C ILE A 143 4.21 -2.30 1.55
N HIS A 144 4.06 -1.30 0.67
CA HIS A 144 3.13 -1.36 -0.46
C HIS A 144 3.85 -1.10 -1.78
N LEU A 145 3.99 -2.15 -2.59
CA LEU A 145 4.89 -2.17 -3.76
C LEU A 145 4.24 -1.61 -5.03
N THR A 146 3.42 -0.56 -4.91
CA THR A 146 2.76 0.05 -6.06
C THR A 146 3.74 0.91 -6.87
N LEU A 147 4.54 1.77 -6.22
CA LEU A 147 5.60 2.51 -6.93
C LEU A 147 6.82 1.63 -7.23
N CYS A 148 7.19 0.76 -6.29
CA CYS A 148 8.38 -0.09 -6.41
C CYS A 148 8.24 -1.27 -7.40
N GLN A 149 7.09 -1.43 -8.06
CA GLN A 149 6.74 -2.58 -8.89
C GLN A 149 6.71 -3.91 -8.13
N LYS A 150 6.07 -4.90 -8.73
CA LYS A 150 5.87 -6.21 -8.09
C LYS A 150 7.19 -7.01 -8.02
N PRO A 151 7.51 -7.68 -6.90
CA PRO A 151 8.72 -8.53 -6.80
C PRO A 151 8.75 -9.67 -7.80
N TRP A 152 7.58 -10.22 -8.11
CA TRP A 152 7.42 -11.26 -9.14
C TRP A 152 7.52 -10.75 -10.58
N TRP A 153 7.79 -9.45 -10.78
CA TRP A 153 8.22 -8.97 -12.09
C TRP A 153 9.73 -9.00 -12.24
N CYS A 154 10.46 -9.45 -11.22
CA CYS A 154 11.92 -9.56 -11.24
C CYS A 154 12.59 -8.31 -11.84
N PRO A 155 12.23 -7.10 -11.38
CA PRO A 155 12.62 -5.87 -12.06
C PRO A 155 14.14 -5.72 -12.03
N GLY A 156 14.76 -5.68 -13.20
CA GLY A 156 16.20 -5.43 -13.33
C GLY A 156 16.61 -3.98 -13.09
N TRP A 157 15.65 -3.05 -12.99
CA TRP A 157 15.87 -1.60 -13.12
C TRP A 157 15.40 -0.77 -11.92
N ILE A 158 15.22 -1.37 -10.73
CA ILE A 158 14.88 -0.58 -9.54
C ILE A 158 16.05 0.34 -9.20
N LYS A 159 15.89 1.63 -9.51
CA LYS A 159 16.87 2.67 -9.19
C LYS A 159 16.71 3.24 -7.79
N GLU A 160 15.49 3.16 -7.24
CA GLU A 160 15.22 3.75 -5.93
C GLU A 160 15.68 2.83 -4.80
N VAL A 161 16.58 3.34 -3.96
CA VAL A 161 17.27 2.59 -2.90
C VAL A 161 16.28 1.95 -1.92
N GLN A 162 15.24 2.69 -1.52
CA GLN A 162 14.25 2.16 -0.59
C GLN A 162 13.42 1.02 -1.22
N CYS A 163 13.11 1.13 -2.52
CA CYS A 163 12.46 0.04 -3.25
C CYS A 163 13.36 -1.21 -3.33
N SER A 164 14.66 -1.06 -3.54
CA SER A 164 15.60 -2.19 -3.54
C SER A 164 15.63 -2.91 -2.19
N LYS A 165 15.60 -2.15 -1.09
CA LYS A 165 15.48 -2.70 0.28
C LYS A 165 14.15 -3.44 0.49
N PHE A 166 13.05 -2.92 -0.02
CA PHE A 166 11.74 -3.59 0.07
C PHE A 166 11.72 -4.91 -0.70
N HIS A 167 12.28 -4.94 -1.91
CA HIS A 167 12.40 -6.17 -2.70
C HIS A 167 13.32 -7.18 -2.01
N TYR A 168 14.39 -6.72 -1.38
CA TYR A 168 15.26 -7.56 -0.57
C TYR A 168 14.49 -8.26 0.56
N GLU A 169 13.74 -7.51 1.38
CA GLU A 169 12.96 -8.09 2.48
C GLU A 169 11.89 -9.07 1.98
N TRP A 170 11.22 -8.75 0.87
CA TRP A 170 10.24 -9.65 0.28
C TRP A 170 10.86 -10.99 -0.12
N HIS A 171 12.00 -10.95 -0.80
CA HIS A 171 12.70 -12.17 -1.20
C HIS A 171 13.35 -12.90 -0.01
N ARG A 172 13.81 -12.18 1.02
CA ARG A 172 14.33 -12.77 2.26
C ARG A 172 13.24 -13.57 2.98
N ILE A 173 12.04 -13.00 3.16
CA ILE A 173 10.89 -13.69 3.76
C ILE A 173 10.52 -14.95 2.98
N ARG A 174 10.59 -14.88 1.64
CA ARG A 174 10.41 -16.07 0.81
C ARG A 174 11.50 -17.13 1.05
N GLU A 175 12.77 -16.74 1.10
CA GLU A 175 13.89 -17.66 1.35
C GLU A 175 13.77 -18.34 2.72
N ASP A 176 13.35 -17.59 3.74
CA ASP A 176 13.05 -18.14 5.07
C ASP A 176 11.94 -19.21 4.99
N LEU A 177 10.86 -18.91 4.26
CA LEU A 177 9.75 -19.85 4.04
C LEU A 177 10.20 -21.11 3.29
N GLU A 178 10.95 -20.96 2.19
CA GLU A 178 11.51 -22.07 1.42
C GLU A 178 12.45 -22.95 2.26
N SER A 179 13.23 -22.32 3.14
CA SER A 179 14.12 -23.03 4.08
C SER A 179 13.31 -23.80 5.13
N LEU A 180 12.27 -23.20 5.69
CA LEU A 180 11.39 -23.82 6.68
C LEU A 180 10.69 -25.07 6.12
N VAL A 181 10.21 -25.01 4.88
CA VAL A 181 9.52 -26.14 4.21
C VAL A 181 10.47 -27.11 3.52
N LYS A 182 11.79 -26.90 3.64
CA LYS A 182 12.82 -27.70 2.94
C LYS A 182 12.52 -27.83 1.45
N ALA A 183 12.18 -26.70 0.82
CA ALA A 183 11.93 -26.66 -0.61
C ALA A 183 13.20 -27.10 -1.36
N PRO A 184 13.06 -27.91 -2.43
CA PRO A 184 14.22 -28.32 -3.21
C PRO A 184 14.93 -27.10 -3.81
N PRO A 185 16.27 -27.11 -3.86
CA PRO A 185 17.01 -26.00 -4.42
C PRO A 185 16.64 -25.80 -5.88
N GLN A 186 16.14 -24.61 -6.23
CA GLN A 186 15.91 -24.26 -7.63
C GLN A 186 17.25 -23.97 -8.30
N SER A 187 17.41 -24.40 -9.55
CA SER A 187 18.64 -24.14 -10.32
C SER A 187 18.90 -22.64 -10.46
N ALA A 188 20.09 -22.16 -10.10
CA ALA A 188 20.42 -20.74 -10.28
C ALA A 188 20.25 -20.33 -11.75
N SER A 189 19.63 -19.18 -12.02
CA SER A 189 19.59 -18.65 -13.38
C SER A 189 20.98 -18.18 -13.82
N LYS A 190 21.23 -18.15 -15.15
CA LYS A 190 22.36 -17.39 -15.69
C LYS A 190 22.25 -15.93 -15.24
N GLN A 191 23.40 -15.32 -14.96
CA GLN A 191 23.55 -13.99 -14.38
C GLN A 191 22.75 -12.94 -15.17
N VAL A 192 21.90 -12.19 -14.47
CA VAL A 192 21.24 -11.01 -15.03
C VAL A 192 22.19 -9.84 -14.79
N ASN A 193 22.82 -9.30 -15.83
CA ASN A 193 23.67 -8.12 -15.75
C ASN A 193 22.82 -6.87 -15.47
N THR A 194 22.63 -6.48 -14.21
CA THR A 194 22.11 -5.14 -13.84
C THR A 194 22.79 -4.59 -12.59
N SER A 195 23.26 -3.35 -12.64
CA SER A 195 24.32 -2.84 -11.75
C SER A 195 23.93 -2.55 -10.29
N ASP A 196 22.65 -2.49 -9.92
CA ASP A 196 22.25 -2.25 -8.50
C ASP A 196 21.47 -3.42 -7.87
N MET A 197 20.56 -4.02 -8.63
CA MET A 197 19.84 -5.22 -8.21
C MET A 197 20.74 -6.46 -8.14
N THR A 198 21.99 -6.41 -8.61
CA THR A 198 22.96 -7.52 -8.45
C THR A 198 23.25 -7.82 -6.98
N SER A 199 23.17 -6.86 -6.06
CA SER A 199 23.34 -7.14 -4.62
C SER A 199 22.13 -7.87 -4.02
N VAL A 200 20.92 -7.40 -4.36
CA VAL A 200 19.64 -7.95 -3.87
C VAL A 200 19.28 -9.25 -4.60
N LEU A 201 19.12 -9.21 -5.93
CA LEU A 201 18.84 -10.39 -6.74
C LEU A 201 20.03 -11.34 -6.85
N GLY A 202 21.26 -10.89 -6.68
CA GLY A 202 22.42 -11.78 -6.65
C GLY A 202 22.36 -12.77 -5.49
N ARG A 203 21.79 -12.34 -4.36
CA ARG A 203 21.45 -13.25 -3.25
C ARG A 203 20.28 -14.16 -3.60
N PHE A 204 19.30 -13.65 -4.35
CA PHE A 204 18.05 -14.35 -4.67
C PHE A 204 17.95 -14.88 -6.10
N ARG A 205 19.08 -15.30 -6.71
CA ARG A 205 19.17 -15.80 -8.12
C ARG A 205 18.24 -16.98 -8.43
N ARG A 206 17.72 -17.63 -7.40
CA ARG A 206 16.79 -18.76 -7.49
C ARG A 206 15.34 -18.31 -7.62
N HIS A 207 14.99 -17.08 -7.23
CA HIS A 207 13.62 -16.57 -7.27
C HIS A 207 13.21 -16.02 -8.64
N CYS A 208 14.20 -15.62 -9.45
CA CYS A 208 14.01 -14.97 -10.73
C CYS A 208 14.85 -15.65 -11.82
N ARG A 209 14.22 -16.04 -12.93
CA ARG A 209 14.88 -16.62 -14.11
C ARG A 209 15.37 -15.55 -15.09
N ARG A 210 14.61 -14.45 -15.22
CA ARG A 210 14.86 -13.32 -16.11
C ARG A 210 14.12 -12.09 -15.58
N SER A 211 14.40 -10.93 -16.16
CA SER A 211 13.63 -9.72 -15.89
C SER A 211 12.22 -9.79 -16.51
N GLY A 212 11.25 -9.13 -15.87
CA GLY A 212 9.86 -8.99 -16.34
C GLY A 212 8.85 -9.93 -15.68
N SER A 213 7.56 -9.73 -16.00
CA SER A 213 6.41 -10.44 -15.39
C SER A 213 6.43 -11.97 -15.55
N LYS A 214 7.16 -12.48 -16.55
CA LYS A 214 7.36 -13.92 -16.80
C LYS A 214 8.71 -14.43 -16.27
N GLY A 215 9.35 -13.64 -15.43
CA GLY A 215 10.68 -13.91 -14.88
C GLY A 215 10.66 -14.66 -13.56
N TYR A 216 9.61 -14.47 -12.77
CA TYR A 216 9.50 -15.03 -11.44
C TYR A 216 9.27 -16.53 -11.45
N ARG A 217 9.90 -17.22 -10.50
CA ARG A 217 9.70 -18.64 -10.25
C ARG A 217 8.84 -18.81 -9.01
N PRO A 218 7.58 -19.23 -9.13
CA PRO A 218 6.75 -19.51 -7.96
C PRO A 218 7.36 -20.57 -7.05
N ILE A 219 6.92 -20.58 -5.78
CA ILE A 219 7.17 -21.70 -4.88
C ILE A 219 6.25 -22.83 -5.35
N ASP A 220 6.79 -24.05 -5.45
CA ASP A 220 5.97 -25.24 -5.74
C ASP A 220 4.98 -25.45 -4.59
N PRO A 221 3.66 -25.38 -4.82
CA PRO A 221 2.66 -25.54 -3.75
C PRO A 221 2.77 -26.87 -3.00
N SER A 222 3.32 -27.91 -3.62
CA SER A 222 3.48 -29.23 -3.00
C SER A 222 4.32 -29.19 -1.73
N VAL A 223 5.24 -28.21 -1.58
CA VAL A 223 6.11 -28.09 -0.40
C VAL A 223 5.33 -27.69 0.86
N PHE A 224 4.16 -27.06 0.71
CA PHE A 224 3.34 -26.62 1.86
C PHE A 224 2.61 -27.77 2.54
N SER A 225 2.48 -28.94 1.89
CA SER A 225 1.99 -30.16 2.53
C SER A 225 2.89 -30.63 3.69
N LYS A 226 4.13 -30.14 3.74
CA LYS A 226 5.12 -30.42 4.77
C LYS A 226 5.05 -29.46 5.97
N LEU A 227 4.23 -28.42 5.89
CA LEU A 227 4.05 -27.52 7.03
C LEU A 227 3.35 -28.29 8.15
N PRO A 228 3.77 -28.11 9.42
CA PRO A 228 3.04 -28.68 10.54
C PRO A 228 1.58 -28.25 10.45
N SER A 229 0.64 -29.20 10.51
CA SER A 229 -0.76 -28.86 10.70
C SER A 229 -0.84 -27.98 11.94
N ARG A 230 -1.42 -26.78 11.85
CA ARG A 230 -1.69 -25.98 13.03
C ARG A 230 -2.49 -26.86 13.97
N SER A 231 -1.89 -27.29 15.07
CA SER A 231 -2.66 -27.75 16.21
C SER A 231 -3.58 -26.59 16.57
N ASN A 232 -4.88 -26.86 16.66
CA ASN A 232 -5.82 -25.86 17.12
C ASN A 232 -5.28 -25.31 18.45
N PRO A 233 -5.12 -23.97 18.59
CA PRO A 233 -4.83 -23.42 19.89
C PRO A 233 -5.93 -23.90 20.85
N LYS A 234 -5.53 -24.59 21.91
CA LYS A 234 -6.42 -24.99 23.01
C LYS A 234 -6.93 -23.76 23.75
#